data_AF-A0A0A8USY4-F1
#
_entry.id   AF-A0A0A8USY4-F1
#
_cell.length_a   1.000
_cell.length_b   1.000
_cell.length_c   1.000
_cell.angle_alpha   90.00
_cell.angle_beta   90.00
_cell.angle_gamma   90.00
#
_symmetry.space_group_name_H-M   'P 1'
#
loop_
_entity.id
_entity.type
_entity.pdbx_description
1 polymer ?
#
loop_
_entity_poly.entity_id
_entity_poly.type
_entity_poly.pdbx_seq_one_letter_code
_entity_poly.pdbx_strand_id
1 'polypeptide(L)'
;MLLYCLIGEAVWMIQHLEDVLSHSITLKKHVKKPYNLPLEQGNKILDEYRSYTLGKAIKIVDQENIFPESLQQVLANFLPKRNWLIHKCMYQSKNDFSSARSLQGLFDKIKGIAEEADLILNLIEEYLIEFSEINGLEMSAARAIRAKYYENC
;
A
#
# COMPACT_ATOMS: atom_id res chain seq x y z
N MET A 1 -12.25 3.19 23.00
CA MET A 1 -11.22 4.04 22.37
C MET A 1 -10.28 3.21 21.49
N LEU A 2 -9.70 2.11 21.99
CA LEU A 2 -8.76 1.25 21.25
C LEU A 2 -9.26 0.77 19.86
N LEU A 3 -10.52 0.30 19.74
CA LEU A 3 -11.07 -0.13 18.45
C LEU A 3 -10.96 0.95 17.36
N TYR A 4 -11.32 2.20 17.69
CA TYR A 4 -11.26 3.31 16.74
C TYR A 4 -9.83 3.67 16.37
N CYS A 5 -8.89 3.56 17.32
CA CYS A 5 -7.47 3.76 17.05
C CYS A 5 -6.94 2.72 16.05
N LEU A 6 -7.24 1.43 16.28
CA LEU A 6 -6.80 0.34 15.39
C LEU A 6 -7.42 0.46 13.99
N ILE A 7 -8.71 0.82 13.91
CA ILE A 7 -9.36 1.07 12.61
C ILE A 7 -8.69 2.26 11.92
N GLY A 8 -8.44 3.36 12.64
CA GLY A 8 -7.81 4.55 12.09
C GLY A 8 -6.40 4.26 11.55
N GLU A 9 -5.60 3.52 12.32
CA GLU A 9 -4.27 3.05 11.92
C GLU A 9 -4.33 2.19 10.66
N ALA A 10 -5.18 1.17 10.64
CA ALA A 10 -5.31 0.29 9.48
C ALA A 10 -5.79 1.05 8.22
N VAL A 11 -6.75 1.97 8.37
CA VAL A 11 -7.22 2.83 7.27
C VAL A 11 -6.11 3.73 6.77
N TRP A 12 -5.33 4.34 7.67
CA TRP A 12 -4.19 5.18 7.30
C TRP A 12 -3.15 4.40 6.49
N MET A 13 -2.78 3.20 6.94
CA MET A 13 -1.83 2.34 6.22
C MET A 13 -2.36 1.89 4.86
N ILE A 14 -3.66 1.60 4.74
CA ILE A 14 -4.31 1.33 3.45
C ILE A 14 -4.21 2.53 2.52
N GLN A 15 -4.48 3.75 3.01
CA GLN A 15 -4.40 4.97 2.20
C GLN A 15 -2.96 5.28 1.78
N HIS A 16 -1.98 5.02 2.64
CA HIS A 16 -0.58 5.14 2.29
C HIS A 16 -0.21 4.17 1.15
N LEU A 17 -0.68 2.92 1.24
CA LEU A 17 -0.52 1.94 0.17
C LEU A 17 -1.18 2.39 -1.14
N GLU A 18 -2.37 3.00 -1.09
CA GLU A 18 -3.04 3.58 -2.26
C GLU A 18 -2.19 4.67 -2.94
N ASP A 19 -1.60 5.57 -2.15
CA ASP A 19 -0.74 6.64 -2.66
C ASP A 19 0.56 6.10 -3.28
N VAL A 20 1.20 5.11 -2.63
CA VAL A 20 2.41 4.47 -3.16
C VAL A 20 2.15 3.71 -4.46
N LEU A 21 1.00 3.04 -4.59
CA LEU A 21 0.60 2.43 -5.86
C LEU A 21 0.36 3.48 -6.94
N SER A 22 -0.22 4.63 -6.60
CA SER A 22 -0.45 5.74 -7.54
C SER A 22 0.87 6.31 -8.07
N HIS A 23 1.87 6.48 -7.19
CA HIS A 23 3.22 6.85 -7.59
C HIS A 23 3.85 5.79 -8.48
N SER A 24 3.74 4.51 -8.10
CA SER A 24 4.29 3.39 -8.86
C SER A 24 3.71 3.31 -10.27
N ILE A 25 2.39 3.50 -10.41
CA ILE A 25 1.72 3.58 -11.71
C ILE A 25 2.27 4.76 -12.52
N THR A 26 2.34 5.95 -11.92
CA THR A 26 2.84 7.16 -12.59
C THR A 26 4.27 6.96 -13.11
N LEU A 27 5.16 6.45 -12.26
CA LEU A 27 6.57 6.24 -12.58
C LEU A 27 6.77 5.16 -13.64
N LYS A 28 6.20 3.97 -13.45
CA LYS A 28 6.49 2.81 -14.30
C LYS A 28 5.67 2.80 -15.60
N LYS A 29 4.46 3.34 -15.60
CA LYS A 29 3.60 3.40 -16.79
C LYS A 29 3.90 4.62 -17.66
N HIS A 30 4.01 5.81 -17.06
CA HIS A 30 4.05 7.07 -17.83
C HIS A 30 5.45 7.65 -17.94
N VAL A 31 6.14 7.82 -16.80
CA VAL A 31 7.47 8.43 -16.80
C VAL A 31 8.48 7.51 -17.50
N LYS A 32 8.52 6.23 -17.11
CA LYS A 32 9.41 5.14 -17.57
C LYS A 32 10.91 5.39 -17.38
N LYS A 33 11.39 6.59 -17.67
CA LYS A 33 12.79 7.04 -17.53
C LYS A 33 12.87 8.40 -16.84
N PRO A 34 13.94 8.65 -16.06
CA PRO A 34 14.20 9.97 -15.48
C PRO A 34 14.20 11.06 -16.55
N TYR A 35 13.68 12.24 -16.19
CA TYR A 35 13.63 13.44 -17.05
C TYR A 35 12.84 13.31 -18.36
N ASN A 36 12.14 12.18 -18.57
CA ASN A 36 11.35 11.94 -19.78
C ASN A 36 10.01 12.72 -19.78
N LEU A 37 9.52 13.10 -18.61
CA LEU A 37 8.28 13.83 -18.44
C LEU A 37 8.52 15.08 -17.56
N PRO A 38 8.03 16.27 -17.95
CA PRO A 38 8.07 17.45 -17.08
C PRO A 38 7.35 17.19 -15.76
N LEU A 39 7.90 17.69 -14.65
CA LEU A 39 7.36 17.48 -13.31
C LEU A 39 5.87 17.86 -13.19
N GLU A 40 5.48 19.00 -13.77
CA GLU A 40 4.07 19.45 -13.73
C GLU A 40 3.11 18.46 -14.41
N GLN A 41 3.54 17.84 -15.51
CA GLN A 41 2.72 16.85 -16.21
C GLN A 41 2.68 15.54 -15.41
N GLY A 42 3.81 15.14 -14.82
CA GLY A 42 3.87 13.98 -13.93
C GLY A 42 2.95 14.14 -12.71
N ASN A 43 2.93 15.33 -12.10
CA ASN A 43 2.06 15.62 -10.97
C ASN A 43 0.57 15.58 -11.33
N LYS A 44 0.19 16.10 -12.51
CA LYS A 44 -1.20 16.00 -12.98
C LYS A 44 -1.64 14.55 -13.14
N ILE A 45 -0.80 13.70 -13.72
CA ILE A 45 -1.06 12.26 -13.86
C ILE A 45 -1.17 11.60 -12.49
N LEU A 46 -0.26 11.93 -11.57
CA LEU A 46 -0.28 11.41 -10.20
C LEU A 46 -1.59 11.77 -9.48
N ASP A 47 -2.02 13.02 -9.57
CA ASP A 47 -3.26 13.49 -8.94
C ASP A 47 -4.51 12.79 -9.50
N GLU A 48 -4.51 12.46 -10.79
CA GLU A 48 -5.56 11.60 -11.37
C GLU A 48 -5.57 10.21 -10.73
N TYR A 49 -4.40 9.58 -10.54
CA TYR A 49 -4.32 8.26 -9.91
C TYR A 49 -4.62 8.27 -8.42
N ARG A 50 -4.30 9.35 -7.70
CA ARG A 50 -4.66 9.52 -6.28
C ARG A 50 -6.16 9.51 -6.01
N SER A 51 -6.97 9.81 -7.03
CA SER A 51 -8.43 9.67 -6.91
C SER A 51 -8.91 8.20 -6.91
N TYR A 52 -8.03 7.24 -7.18
CA TYR A 52 -8.39 5.84 -7.34
C TYR A 52 -8.29 5.11 -6.00
N THR A 53 -9.32 4.32 -5.69
CA THR A 53 -9.28 3.40 -4.55
C THR A 53 -8.29 2.26 -4.80
N LEU A 54 -7.83 1.60 -3.72
CA LEU A 54 -6.86 0.50 -3.78
C LEU A 54 -7.24 -0.57 -4.80
N GLY A 55 -8.53 -0.93 -4.87
CA GLY A 55 -9.01 -1.95 -5.80
C GLY A 55 -8.85 -1.54 -7.27
N LYS A 56 -9.04 -0.24 -7.57
CA LYS A 56 -8.84 0.28 -8.92
C LYS A 56 -7.35 0.41 -9.24
N ALA A 57 -6.52 0.82 -8.29
CA ALA A 57 -5.07 0.86 -8.44
C ALA A 57 -4.47 -0.54 -8.68
N ILE A 58 -4.86 -1.55 -7.89
CA ILE A 58 -4.42 -2.95 -8.06
C ILE A 58 -4.80 -3.48 -9.44
N LYS A 59 -6.02 -3.20 -9.91
CA LYS A 59 -6.45 -3.62 -11.25
C LYS A 59 -5.56 -3.05 -12.36
N ILE A 60 -5.11 -1.80 -12.21
CA ILE A 60 -4.22 -1.17 -13.19
C ILE A 60 -2.83 -1.76 -13.11
N VAL A 61 -2.32 -1.98 -11.90
CA VAL A 61 -1.03 -2.64 -11.66
C VAL A 61 -0.96 -4.01 -12.33
N ASP A 62 -2.03 -4.80 -12.22
CA ASP A 62 -2.20 -6.11 -12.84
C ASP A 62 -2.23 -6.00 -14.38
N GLN A 63 -3.12 -5.15 -14.92
CA GLN A 63 -3.29 -4.97 -16.37
C GLN A 63 -2.02 -4.47 -17.09
N GLU A 64 -1.24 -3.64 -16.42
CA GLU A 64 -0.04 -3.01 -16.98
C GLU A 64 1.25 -3.76 -16.58
N ASN A 65 1.11 -4.88 -15.85
CA ASN A 65 2.21 -5.71 -15.36
C ASN A 65 3.31 -4.89 -14.66
N ILE A 66 2.91 -3.99 -13.75
CA ILE A 66 3.80 -3.01 -13.12
C ILE A 66 4.78 -3.65 -12.15
N PHE A 67 4.35 -4.71 -11.47
CA PHE A 67 5.17 -5.45 -10.50
C PHE A 67 5.28 -6.92 -10.91
N PRO A 68 6.25 -7.68 -10.38
CA PRO A 68 6.29 -9.12 -10.57
C PRO A 68 5.03 -9.82 -10.04
N GLU A 69 4.73 -10.98 -10.59
CA GLU A 69 3.56 -11.80 -10.25
C GLU A 69 3.45 -12.08 -8.75
N SER A 70 4.59 -12.28 -8.06
CA SER A 70 4.64 -12.49 -6.62
C SER A 70 4.02 -11.33 -5.83
N LEU A 71 4.35 -10.09 -6.18
CA LEU A 71 3.80 -8.90 -5.52
C LEU A 71 2.35 -8.63 -5.94
N GLN A 72 2.01 -8.91 -7.21
CA GLN A 72 0.61 -8.82 -7.66
C GLN A 72 -0.29 -9.78 -6.88
N GLN A 73 0.16 -11.01 -6.64
CA GLN A 73 -0.57 -12.00 -5.85
C GLN A 73 -0.73 -11.55 -4.39
N VAL A 74 0.29 -10.93 -3.80
CA VAL A 74 0.21 -10.36 -2.45
C VAL A 74 -0.85 -9.26 -2.40
N LEU A 75 -0.85 -8.32 -3.35
CA LEU A 75 -1.86 -7.26 -3.46
C LEU A 75 -3.28 -7.82 -3.65
N ALA A 76 -3.43 -8.84 -4.50
CA ALA A 76 -4.70 -9.50 -4.75
C ALA A 76 -5.25 -10.19 -3.48
N ASN A 77 -4.37 -10.81 -2.68
CA ASN A 77 -4.73 -11.43 -1.41
C ASN A 77 -5.07 -10.41 -0.31
N PHE A 78 -4.47 -9.22 -0.36
CA PHE A 78 -4.74 -8.14 0.58
C PHE A 78 -6.09 -7.44 0.30
N LEU A 79 -6.49 -7.32 -0.97
CA LEU A 79 -7.70 -6.60 -1.37
C LEU A 79 -8.99 -7.05 -0.66
N PRO A 80 -9.28 -8.36 -0.48
CA PRO A 80 -10.42 -8.81 0.31
C PRO A 80 -10.39 -8.37 1.79
N LYS A 81 -9.20 -8.31 2.40
CA LYS A 81 -9.01 -7.89 3.80
C LYS A 81 -9.31 -6.39 3.94
N ARG A 82 -8.77 -5.57 3.03
CA ARG A 82 -9.13 -4.16 2.91
C ARG A 82 -10.63 -3.98 2.72
N ASN A 83 -11.23 -4.70 1.76
CA ASN A 83 -12.66 -4.61 1.48
C ASN A 83 -13.50 -4.98 2.71
N TRP A 84 -13.07 -5.97 3.49
CA TRP A 84 -13.70 -6.32 4.74
C TRP A 84 -13.64 -5.16 5.74
N LEU A 85 -12.47 -4.56 5.96
CA LEU A 85 -12.31 -3.47 6.91
C LEU A 85 -13.21 -2.28 6.55
N ILE A 86 -13.16 -1.84 5.29
CA ILE A 86 -13.86 -0.62 4.83
C ILE A 86 -15.37 -0.83 4.72
N HIS A 87 -15.82 -1.99 4.23
CA HIS A 87 -17.24 -2.17 3.85
C HIS A 87 -18.01 -3.10 4.78
N LYS A 88 -17.34 -3.95 5.56
CA LYS A 88 -17.99 -5.07 6.27
C LYS A 88 -17.73 -5.14 7.76
N CYS A 89 -16.67 -4.51 8.26
CA CYS A 89 -16.20 -4.64 9.64
C CYS A 89 -17.32 -4.39 10.66
N MET A 90 -18.06 -3.28 10.55
CA MET A 90 -19.09 -2.94 11.54
C MET A 90 -20.23 -3.95 11.63
N TYR A 91 -20.76 -4.45 10.50
CA TYR A 91 -21.91 -5.35 10.53
C TYR A 91 -21.51 -6.81 10.79
N GLN A 92 -20.32 -7.22 10.35
CA GLN A 92 -19.84 -8.60 10.54
C GLN A 92 -19.21 -8.83 11.92
N SER A 93 -18.76 -7.78 12.61
CA SER A 93 -18.11 -7.91 13.93
C SER A 93 -19.08 -7.74 15.10
N LYS A 94 -20.40 -7.76 14.88
CA LYS A 94 -21.40 -7.56 15.95
C LYS A 94 -21.25 -8.52 17.12
N ASN A 95 -20.94 -9.79 16.82
CA ASN A 95 -20.78 -10.82 17.84
C ASN A 95 -19.40 -10.76 18.52
N ASP A 96 -18.44 -10.02 17.96
CA ASP A 96 -17.09 -9.95 18.51
C ASP A 96 -17.04 -9.13 19.81
N PHE A 97 -18.06 -8.32 20.08
CA PHE A 97 -18.21 -7.58 21.34
C PHE A 97 -18.77 -8.43 22.50
N SER A 98 -19.13 -9.69 22.26
CA SER A 98 -19.80 -10.56 23.25
C SER A 98 -18.87 -11.08 24.35
N SER A 99 -17.56 -11.12 24.13
CA SER A 99 -16.58 -11.59 25.10
C SER A 99 -15.23 -10.89 24.92
N ALA A 100 -14.40 -10.88 25.97
CA ALA A 100 -13.05 -10.35 25.88
C ALA A 100 -12.19 -11.08 24.83
N ARG A 101 -12.37 -12.41 24.69
CA ARG A 101 -11.64 -13.22 23.70
C ARG A 101 -12.03 -12.85 22.28
N SER A 102 -13.32 -12.73 21.99
CA SER A 102 -13.79 -12.36 20.65
C SER A 102 -13.41 -10.92 20.30
N LEU A 103 -13.42 -10.02 21.28
CA LEU A 103 -13.00 -8.63 21.10
C LEU A 103 -11.50 -8.54 20.79
N GLN A 104 -10.68 -9.32 21.48
CA GLN A 104 -9.25 -9.41 21.17
C GLN A 104 -9.01 -9.94 19.76
N GLY A 105 -9.74 -10.98 19.34
CA GLY A 105 -9.64 -11.50 17.97
C GLY A 105 -10.00 -10.45 16.90
N LEU A 106 -10.95 -9.57 17.17
CA LEU A 106 -11.25 -8.42 16.31
C LEU A 106 -10.07 -7.43 16.26
N PHE A 107 -9.48 -7.11 17.41
CA PHE A 107 -8.31 -6.22 17.48
C PHE A 107 -7.12 -6.78 16.71
N ASP A 108 -6.79 -8.05 16.92
CA ASP A 108 -5.69 -8.73 16.23
C ASP A 108 -5.91 -8.76 14.72
N LYS A 109 -7.15 -9.00 14.29
CA LYS A 109 -7.50 -8.98 12.86
C LYS A 109 -7.31 -7.59 12.24
N ILE A 110 -7.76 -6.52 12.91
CA ILE A 110 -7.61 -5.15 12.40
C ILE A 110 -6.14 -4.75 12.38
N LYS A 111 -5.41 -5.04 13.46
CA LYS A 111 -3.98 -4.76 13.56
C LYS A 111 -3.19 -5.50 12.47
N GLY A 112 -3.50 -6.77 12.22
CA GLY A 112 -2.88 -7.56 11.16
C GLY A 112 -3.09 -6.98 9.76
N ILE A 113 -4.19 -6.25 9.51
CA ILE A 113 -4.39 -5.54 8.24
C ILE A 113 -3.42 -4.35 8.12
N ALA A 114 -3.18 -3.61 9.20
CA ALA A 114 -2.22 -2.51 9.21
C ALA A 114 -0.78 -3.03 9.01
N GLU A 115 -0.40 -4.07 9.75
CA GLU A 115 0.91 -4.72 9.66
C GLU A 115 1.14 -5.30 8.25
N GLU A 116 0.13 -5.94 7.65
CA GLU A 116 0.25 -6.45 6.28
C GLU A 116 0.36 -5.34 5.24
N ALA A 117 -0.34 -4.22 5.40
CA ALA A 117 -0.18 -3.06 4.52
C ALA A 117 1.26 -2.49 4.60
N ASP A 118 1.84 -2.42 5.80
CA ASP A 118 3.22 -1.99 6.01
C ASP A 118 4.23 -2.92 5.32
N LEU A 119 4.06 -4.23 5.45
CA LEU A 119 4.90 -5.21 4.75
C LEU A 119 4.82 -5.04 3.22
N ILE A 120 3.64 -4.75 2.69
CA ILE A 120 3.47 -4.52 1.25
C ILE A 120 4.14 -3.22 0.81
N LEU A 121 4.02 -2.14 1.60
CA LEU A 121 4.72 -0.88 1.36
C LEU A 121 6.22 -1.11 1.25
N ASN A 122 6.78 -1.83 2.21
CA ASN A 122 8.21 -2.17 2.23
C ASN A 122 8.66 -2.92 0.96
N LEU A 123 7.85 -3.87 0.48
CA LEU A 123 8.11 -4.58 -0.78
C LEU A 123 8.08 -3.62 -1.97
N ILE A 124 7.08 -2.75 -2.08
CA ILE A 124 6.97 -1.79 -3.18
C ILE A 124 8.13 -0.80 -3.17
N GLU A 125 8.53 -0.30 -2.01
CA GLU A 125 9.67 0.61 -1.85
C GLU A 125 10.96 -0.01 -2.42
N GLU A 126 11.25 -1.27 -2.09
CA GLU A 126 12.41 -1.97 -2.65
C GLU A 126 12.32 -2.04 -4.18
N TYR A 127 11.16 -2.41 -4.73
CA TYR A 127 10.96 -2.45 -6.19
C TYR A 127 11.10 -1.08 -6.88
N LEU A 128 10.69 0.01 -6.21
CA LEU A 128 10.84 1.36 -6.76
C LEU A 128 12.30 1.82 -6.72
N ILE A 129 13.05 1.45 -5.68
CA ILE A 129 14.48 1.70 -5.59
C ILE A 129 15.20 0.96 -6.72
N GLU A 130 14.98 -0.35 -6.86
CA GLU A 130 15.58 -1.16 -7.93
C GLU A 130 15.24 -0.60 -9.32
N PHE A 131 13.99 -0.23 -9.54
CA PHE A 131 13.56 0.39 -10.80
C PHE A 131 14.31 1.70 -11.07
N SER A 132 14.51 2.53 -10.04
CA SER A 132 15.22 3.81 -10.16
C SER A 132 16.70 3.59 -10.48
N GLU A 133 17.34 2.62 -9.84
CA GLU A 133 18.75 2.24 -10.07
C GLU A 133 18.98 1.68 -11.48
N ILE A 134 18.11 0.80 -11.97
CA ILE A 134 18.15 0.29 -13.35
C ILE A 134 18.05 1.42 -14.37
N ASN A 135 17.36 2.51 -14.01
CA ASN A 135 17.23 3.70 -14.82
C ASN A 135 18.33 4.76 -14.60
N GLY A 136 19.39 4.42 -13.84
CA GLY A 136 20.57 5.24 -13.67
C GLY A 136 20.47 6.30 -12.57
N LEU A 137 19.50 6.20 -11.66
CA LEU A 137 19.43 7.05 -10.47
C LEU A 137 20.26 6.47 -9.32
N GLU A 138 20.93 7.36 -8.60
CA GLU A 138 21.65 7.04 -7.37
C GLU A 138 20.63 6.95 -6.22
N MET A 139 20.55 5.79 -5.54
CA MET A 139 19.54 5.51 -4.52
C MET A 139 20.12 5.09 -3.16
N SER A 140 21.42 5.25 -2.92
CA SER A 140 22.08 4.87 -1.65
C SER A 140 21.46 5.57 -0.44
N ALA A 141 21.09 6.85 -0.58
CA ALA A 141 20.40 7.59 0.47
C ALA A 141 19.02 7.00 0.80
N ALA A 142 18.25 6.62 -0.23
CA ALA A 142 16.95 5.99 -0.05
C ALA A 142 17.08 4.60 0.61
N ARG A 143 18.07 3.81 0.20
CA ARG A 143 18.39 2.52 0.84
C ARG A 143 18.79 2.69 2.30
N ALA A 144 19.59 3.69 2.64
CA ALA A 144 19.99 3.97 4.01
C ALA A 144 18.80 4.39 4.89
N ILE A 145 17.88 5.22 4.37
CA ILE A 145 16.65 5.60 5.08
C ILE A 145 15.77 4.37 5.31
N ARG A 146 15.58 3.55 4.28
CA ARG A 146 14.79 2.31 4.35
C ARG A 146 15.38 1.33 5.37
N ALA A 147 16.68 1.07 5.31
CA ALA A 147 17.36 0.20 6.27
C ALA A 147 17.16 0.69 7.71
N LYS A 148 17.35 1.99 7.97
CA LYS A 148 17.10 2.57 9.29
C LYS A 148 15.65 2.40 9.76
N TYR A 149 14.67 2.47 8.87
CA TYR A 149 13.26 2.35 9.25
C TYR A 149 12.89 0.90 9.61
N TYR A 150 13.32 -0.08 8.82
CA TYR A 150 12.91 -1.47 9.00
C TYR A 150 13.89 -2.34 9.83
N GLU A 151 15.14 -1.93 10.04
CA GLU A 151 16.08 -2.63 10.93
C GLU A 151 15.90 -2.27 12.42
N ASN A 152 15.16 -1.20 12.72
CA ASN A 152 14.90 -0.73 14.09
C ASN A 152 13.50 -1.13 14.63
N CYS A 153 12.79 -2.04 13.96
CA CYS A 153 11.46 -2.53 14.35
C CYS A 153 11.49 -3.98 14.82
#